data_AF-A0A818VXZ9-F1
#
_entry.id   AF-A0A818VXZ9-F1
#
_cell.length_a   1.000
_cell.length_b   1.000
_cell.length_c   1.000
_cell.angle_alpha   90.00
_cell.angle_beta   90.00
_cell.angle_gamma   90.00
#
_symmetry.space_group_name_H-M   'P 1'
#
loop_
_entity.id
_entity.type
_entity.pdbx_description
1 polymer ?
#
loop_
_entity_poly.entity_id
_entity_poly.type
_entity_poly.pdbx_seq_one_letter_code
_entity_poly.pdbx_strand_id
1 'polypeptide(L)'
;MKSLWSCIVCPVADSTSMRVLSDEQRTMIFLSRSIWVPKGARCCSNHLYKGHLSYEARQSVKQSKVDDIILNKHNVEKLIANFRLALKHAGSLDFDDPGALENETYTTITGLDRGTLFNCFE
;
A
#
# COMPACT_ATOMS: atom_id res chain seq x y z
N MET A 1 25.98 -2.12 0.41
CA MET A 1 24.96 -2.44 -0.61
C MET A 1 24.40 -3.84 -0.36
N LYS A 2 23.13 -4.01 0.04
CA LYS A 2 22.48 -5.32 -0.12
C LYS A 2 22.34 -5.54 -1.62
N SER A 3 22.89 -6.63 -2.14
CA SER A 3 22.85 -6.90 -3.58
C SER A 3 21.40 -6.86 -4.07
N LEU A 4 21.19 -6.35 -5.29
CA LEU A 4 19.91 -6.41 -6.04
C LEU A 4 19.43 -7.86 -6.30
N TRP A 5 20.17 -8.84 -5.77
CA TRP A 5 20.02 -10.27 -5.92
C TRP A 5 19.48 -10.94 -4.65
N SER A 6 19.06 -10.14 -3.67
CA SER A 6 18.51 -10.64 -2.40
C SER A 6 17.01 -10.39 -2.32
N CYS A 7 16.30 -11.27 -1.61
CA CYS A 7 14.88 -11.08 -1.32
C CYS A 7 14.71 -9.89 -0.37
N ILE A 8 13.67 -9.06 -0.59
CA ILE A 8 13.39 -7.93 0.33
C ILE A 8 12.93 -8.37 1.72
N VAL A 9 12.48 -9.62 1.86
CA VAL A 9 11.90 -10.17 3.09
C VAL A 9 12.91 -10.99 3.87
N CYS A 10 13.59 -11.94 3.21
CA CYS A 10 14.60 -12.79 3.85
C CYS A 10 16.02 -12.50 3.32
N PRO A 11 17.04 -12.67 4.18
CA PRO A 11 18.45 -12.54 3.77
C PRO A 11 18.96 -13.76 2.99
N VAL A 12 18.15 -14.81 2.82
CA VAL A 12 18.57 -16.07 2.20
C VAL A 12 18.91 -15.84 0.73
N ALA A 13 20.19 -16.03 0.39
CA ALA A 13 20.72 -15.88 -0.96
C ALA A 13 20.23 -16.98 -1.93
N ASP A 14 19.81 -18.12 -1.39
CA ASP A 14 19.55 -19.36 -2.15
C ASP A 14 18.08 -19.57 -2.52
N SER A 15 17.33 -18.51 -2.80
CA SER A 15 16.03 -18.74 -3.43
C SER A 15 16.20 -19.07 -4.90
N THR A 16 15.85 -20.31 -5.25
CA THR A 16 15.86 -20.87 -6.62
C THR A 16 15.01 -20.07 -7.62
N SER A 17 14.04 -19.27 -7.17
CA SER A 17 13.28 -18.38 -8.06
C SER A 17 12.94 -17.05 -7.38
N MET A 18 13.47 -15.98 -7.97
CA MET A 18 13.18 -14.60 -7.56
C MET A 18 12.32 -13.91 -8.62
N ARG A 19 11.32 -13.17 -8.16
CA ARG A 19 10.52 -12.29 -9.03
C ARG A 19 10.73 -10.84 -8.65
N VAL A 20 10.80 -9.99 -9.66
CA VAL A 20 10.76 -8.53 -9.46
C VAL A 20 9.35 -8.14 -9.02
N LEU A 21 9.26 -7.32 -7.98
CA LEU A 21 7.98 -6.83 -7.49
C LEU A 21 7.35 -5.82 -8.46
N SER A 22 6.04 -5.94 -8.67
CA SER A 22 5.27 -5.00 -9.50
C SER A 22 5.16 -3.62 -8.86
N ASP A 23 4.78 -2.61 -9.64
CA ASP A 23 4.51 -1.26 -9.13
C ASP A 23 3.40 -1.26 -8.07
N GLU A 24 2.36 -2.07 -8.28
CA GLU A 24 1.26 -2.26 -7.35
C GLU A 24 1.73 -2.86 -6.01
N GLN A 25 2.51 -3.94 -6.04
CA GLN A 25 3.02 -4.58 -4.83
C GLN A 25 3.90 -3.65 -4.00
N ARG A 26 4.76 -2.86 -4.67
CA ARG A 26 5.61 -1.85 -4.02
C ARG A 26 4.78 -0.72 -3.43
N THR A 27 3.73 -0.29 -4.13
CA THR A 27 2.77 0.72 -3.62
C THR A 27 2.02 0.20 -2.40
N MET A 28 1.58 -1.05 -2.40
CA MET A 28 0.89 -1.65 -1.26
C MET A 28 1.77 -1.80 -0.02
N ILE A 29 3.07 -2.08 -0.19
CA ILE A 29 4.03 -2.04 0.93
C ILE A 29 4.11 -0.63 1.48
N PHE A 30 4.22 0.39 0.62
CA PHE A 30 4.26 1.77 1.08
C PHE A 30 2.98 2.16 1.83
N LEU A 31 1.80 1.84 1.29
CA LEU A 31 0.51 2.13 1.92
C LEU A 31 0.36 1.48 3.30
N SER A 32 0.77 0.20 3.42
CA SER A 32 0.55 -0.57 4.65
C SER A 32 1.65 -0.42 5.69
N ARG A 33 2.86 0.00 5.29
CA ARG A 33 4.06 -0.03 6.15
C ARG A 33 4.85 1.27 6.15
N SER A 34 4.47 2.25 5.33
CA SER A 34 5.23 3.49 5.08
C SER A 34 6.68 3.22 4.63
N ILE A 35 6.95 2.05 4.03
CA ILE A 35 8.26 1.67 3.52
C ILE A 35 8.29 1.86 2.00
N TRP A 36 9.21 2.70 1.53
CA TRP A 36 9.47 2.84 0.11
C TRP A 36 10.32 1.68 -0.41
N VAL A 37 9.85 1.05 -1.49
CA VAL A 37 10.56 -0.06 -2.15
C VAL A 37 10.99 0.37 -3.55
N PRO A 38 12.32 0.42 -3.83
CA PRO A 38 12.84 0.88 -5.12
C PRO A 38 12.48 -0.08 -6.27
N LYS A 39 12.57 0.43 -7.49
CA LYS A 39 12.35 -0.38 -8.70
C LYS A 39 13.42 -1.46 -8.80
N GLY A 40 13.03 -2.64 -9.26
CA GLY A 40 13.94 -3.79 -9.38
C GLY A 40 14.09 -4.61 -8.09
N ALA A 41 13.46 -4.20 -6.98
CA ALA A 41 13.36 -5.00 -5.77
C ALA A 41 12.75 -6.39 -6.06
N ARG A 42 13.32 -7.44 -5.46
CA ARG A 42 12.96 -8.84 -5.73
C ARG A 42 12.45 -9.56 -4.51
N CYS A 43 11.59 -10.54 -4.73
CA CYS A 43 11.08 -11.43 -3.69
C CYS A 43 11.21 -12.89 -4.12
N CYS A 44 11.58 -13.77 -3.19
CA CYS A 44 11.63 -15.20 -3.44
C CYS A 44 10.24 -15.82 -3.48
N SER A 45 10.11 -16.95 -4.18
CA SER A 45 8.87 -17.74 -4.28
C SER A 45 8.24 -18.10 -2.93
N ASN A 46 9.04 -18.29 -1.88
CA ASN A 46 8.54 -18.66 -0.54
C ASN A 46 7.63 -17.59 0.08
N HIS A 47 7.75 -16.33 -0.36
CA HIS A 47 6.96 -15.21 0.13
C HIS A 47 5.86 -14.78 -0.87
N LEU A 48 5.72 -15.52 -1.97
CA LEU A 48 4.75 -15.22 -3.03
C LEU A 48 3.64 -16.26 -3.00
N TYR A 49 2.42 -15.82 -2.74
CA TYR A 49 1.21 -16.60 -2.94
C TYR A 49 0.55 -16.17 -4.25
N LYS A 50 0.37 -17.10 -5.19
CA LYS A 50 -0.16 -16.83 -6.55
C LYS A 50 0.58 -15.70 -7.29
N GLY A 51 1.88 -15.54 -7.05
CA GLY A 51 2.69 -14.48 -7.65
C GLY A 51 2.59 -13.12 -6.95
N HIS A 52 1.80 -13.01 -5.89
CA HIS A 52 1.67 -11.82 -5.04
C HIS A 52 2.32 -12.00 -3.69
N LEU A 53 2.88 -10.92 -3.13
CA LEU A 53 3.36 -10.94 -1.75
C LEU A 53 2.25 -11.36 -0.81
N SER A 54 2.50 -12.44 -0.06
CA SER A 54 1.61 -12.86 1.02
C SER A 54 1.49 -11.76 2.07
N TYR A 55 0.41 -11.78 2.85
CA TYR A 55 0.19 -10.82 3.92
C TYR A 55 1.36 -10.82 4.92
N GLU A 56 1.78 -12.00 5.38
CA GLU A 56 2.88 -12.19 6.33
C GLU A 56 4.22 -11.65 5.78
N ALA A 57 4.50 -11.94 4.51
CA ALA A 57 5.71 -11.45 3.84
C ALA A 57 5.72 -9.92 3.75
N ARG A 58 4.57 -9.31 3.46
CA ARG A 58 4.42 -7.84 3.41
C ARG A 58 4.66 -7.21 4.78
N GLN A 59 4.17 -7.83 5.85
CA GLN A 59 4.41 -7.39 7.23
C GLN A 59 5.85 -7.65 7.69
N SER A 60 6.58 -8.52 7.01
CA SER A 60 7.97 -8.84 7.33
C SER A 60 8.98 -7.96 6.59
N VAL A 61 8.53 -7.13 5.65
CA VAL A 61 9.42 -6.17 4.96
C VAL A 61 9.99 -5.19 5.98
N LYS A 62 11.33 -5.13 6.02
CA LYS A 62 12.08 -4.22 6.88
C LYS A 62 12.50 -3.00 6.08
N GLN A 63 12.45 -1.84 6.72
CA GLN A 63 13.01 -0.62 6.15
C GLN A 63 14.49 -0.85 5.86
N SER A 64 14.89 -0.58 4.63
CA SER A 64 16.31 -0.63 4.29
C SER A 64 17.01 0.52 5.00
N LYS A 65 18.13 0.25 5.67
CA LYS A 65 19.04 1.26 6.22
C LYS A 65 19.81 2.02 5.11
N VAL A 66 19.20 2.19 3.94
CA VAL A 66 19.80 2.98 2.87
C VAL A 66 19.46 4.41 3.22
N ASP A 67 20.48 5.10 3.71
CA ASP A 67 20.49 6.53 3.96
C ASP A 67 19.92 7.26 2.73
N ASP A 68 18.96 8.16 2.99
CA ASP A 68 18.39 9.13 2.07
C ASP A 68 17.90 8.59 0.72
N ILE A 69 16.77 7.89 0.73
CA ILE A 69 15.92 7.84 -0.47
C ILE A 69 15.38 9.25 -0.69
N ILE A 70 16.12 10.07 -1.45
CA ILE A 70 15.66 11.38 -1.90
C ILE A 70 14.52 11.14 -2.89
N LEU A 71 13.28 11.23 -2.38
CA LEU A 71 12.09 11.26 -3.21
C LEU A 71 12.13 12.54 -4.04
N ASN A 72 12.43 12.42 -5.33
CA ASN A 72 12.32 13.56 -6.22
C ASN A 72 10.85 13.82 -6.60
N LYS A 73 10.56 15.02 -7.15
CA LYS A 73 9.20 15.43 -7.56
C LYS A 73 8.49 14.35 -8.38
N HIS A 74 9.19 13.75 -9.34
CA HIS A 74 8.62 12.71 -10.20
C HIS A 74 8.25 11.43 -9.43
N ASN A 75 9.06 11.03 -8.44
CA ASN A 75 8.73 9.88 -7.59
C ASN A 75 7.48 10.12 -6.75
N VAL A 76 7.33 11.33 -6.21
CA VAL A 76 6.14 11.73 -5.45
C VAL A 76 4.90 11.75 -6.35
N GLU A 77 4.97 12.38 -7.53
CA GLU A 77 3.87 12.41 -8.49
C GLU A 77 3.44 10.99 -8.91
N LYS A 78 4.41 10.11 -9.17
CA LYS A 78 4.12 8.72 -9.54
C LYS A 78 3.51 7.93 -8.38
N LEU A 79 3.96 8.16 -7.14
CA LEU A 79 3.39 7.53 -5.96
C LEU A 79 1.92 7.96 -5.77
N ILE A 80 1.63 9.25 -5.91
CA ILE A 80 0.26 9.79 -5.84
C ILE A 80 -0.62 9.19 -6.94
N ALA A 81 -0.12 9.08 -8.17
CA ALA A 81 -0.86 8.44 -9.26
C ALA A 81 -1.19 6.97 -8.95
N ASN A 82 -0.22 6.23 -8.41
CA ASN A 82 -0.44 4.84 -8.01
C ASN A 82 -1.45 4.71 -6.85
N PHE A 83 -1.46 5.63 -5.89
CA PHE A 83 -2.49 5.65 -4.85
C PHE A 83 -3.89 5.85 -5.41
N ARG A 84 -4.07 6.80 -6.33
CA ARG A 84 -5.37 7.04 -6.96
C ARG A 84 -5.88 5.80 -7.68
N LEU A 85 -5.00 5.09 -8.38
CA LEU A 85 -5.36 3.83 -9.05
C LEU A 85 -5.73 2.74 -8.04
N ALA A 86 -4.95 2.57 -6.97
CA ALA A 86 -5.24 1.58 -5.93
C ALA A 86 -6.58 1.88 -5.21
N LEU A 87 -6.83 3.14 -4.86
CA LEU A 87 -8.08 3.57 -4.20
C LEU A 87 -9.30 3.47 -5.12
N LYS A 88 -9.15 3.67 -6.44
CA LYS A 88 -10.23 3.46 -7.40
C LYS A 88 -10.79 2.04 -7.36
N HIS A 89 -9.98 1.06 -6.96
CA HIS A 89 -10.39 -0.33 -6.78
C HIS A 89 -10.88 -0.65 -5.36
N ALA A 90 -10.64 0.23 -4.38
CA ALA A 90 -10.97 0.01 -2.97
C ALA A 90 -12.42 0.39 -2.60
N GLY A 91 -13.22 0.85 -3.57
CA GLY A 91 -14.59 1.30 -3.35
C GLY A 91 -14.70 2.79 -3.65
N SER A 92 -15.52 3.12 -4.65
CA SER A 92 -16.02 4.48 -4.82
C SER A 92 -16.81 4.83 -3.58
N LEU A 93 -16.56 6.00 -2.99
CA LEU A 93 -17.55 6.59 -2.10
C LEU A 93 -18.78 6.88 -2.96
N ASP A 94 -19.82 6.09 -2.79
CA ASP A 94 -21.10 6.36 -3.39
C ASP A 94 -21.83 7.35 -2.48
N PHE A 95 -21.90 8.61 -2.92
CA PHE A 95 -22.62 9.66 -2.19
C PHE A 95 -24.12 9.65 -2.51
N ASP A 96 -24.54 8.90 -3.52
CA ASP A 96 -25.95 8.73 -3.91
C ASP A 96 -26.59 7.55 -3.14
N ASP A 97 -25.79 6.57 -2.69
CA ASP A 97 -26.23 5.52 -1.76
C ASP A 97 -25.95 5.90 -0.30
N PRO A 98 -26.97 6.28 0.50
CA PRO A 98 -26.78 6.54 1.91
C PRO A 98 -26.24 5.29 2.66
N GLY A 99 -26.48 4.07 2.19
CA GLY A 99 -25.96 2.84 2.82
C GLY A 99 -24.46 2.61 2.64
N ALA A 100 -23.81 3.30 1.70
CA ALA A 100 -22.43 2.99 1.29
C ALA A 100 -21.35 3.51 2.24
N LEU A 101 -21.71 4.37 3.21
CA LEU A 101 -20.79 5.02 4.14
C LEU A 101 -21.07 4.61 5.59
N GLU A 102 -20.13 3.88 6.20
CA GLU A 102 -20.12 3.64 7.65
C GLU A 102 -20.00 4.96 8.42
N ASN A 103 -20.65 5.06 9.59
CA ASN A 103 -20.67 6.30 10.39
C ASN A 103 -19.27 6.85 10.69
N GLU A 104 -18.32 5.99 11.04
CA GLU A 104 -16.95 6.38 11.34
C GLU A 104 -16.26 7.03 10.12
N THR A 105 -16.50 6.48 8.94
CA THR A 105 -15.98 7.03 7.68
C THR A 105 -16.68 8.36 7.33
N TYR A 106 -18.00 8.43 7.50
CA TYR A 106 -18.79 9.65 7.28
C TYR A 106 -18.32 10.80 8.19
N THR A 107 -18.14 10.55 9.48
CA THR A 107 -17.66 11.53 10.46
C THR A 107 -16.22 11.94 10.19
N THR A 108 -15.35 11.01 9.78
CA THR A 108 -13.97 11.35 9.40
C THR A 108 -13.92 12.31 8.20
N ILE A 109 -14.82 12.12 7.23
CA ILE A 109 -14.84 12.93 6.00
C ILE A 109 -15.55 14.28 6.20
N THR A 110 -16.65 14.30 6.95
CA THR A 110 -17.55 15.47 7.04
C THR A 110 -17.42 16.23 8.36
N GLY A 111 -16.85 15.60 9.40
CA GLY A 111 -16.86 16.12 10.77
C GLY A 111 -18.21 16.03 11.48
N LEU A 112 -19.21 15.39 10.86
CA LEU A 112 -20.58 15.29 11.37
C LEU A 112 -20.92 13.86 11.77
N ASP A 113 -21.66 13.69 12.87
CA ASP A 113 -22.30 12.42 13.18
C ASP A 113 -23.59 12.31 12.37
N ARG A 114 -23.76 11.16 11.72
CA ARG A 114 -24.90 10.86 10.86
C ARG A 114 -26.21 10.81 11.63
N GLY A 115 -26.16 10.50 12.93
CA GLY A 115 -27.33 10.43 13.81
C GLY A 115 -27.92 11.80 14.19
N THR A 116 -27.17 12.89 13.99
CA THR A 116 -27.57 14.24 14.47
C THR A 116 -28.46 15.02 13.52
N LEU A 117 -28.61 14.59 12.26
CA LEU A 117 -29.38 15.35 11.25
C LEU A 117 -30.91 15.22 11.37
N PHE A 118 -31.42 14.29 12.18
CA PHE A 118 -32.87 14.05 12.31
C PHE A 118 -33.57 14.86 13.41
N ASN A 119 -32.83 15.63 14.23
CA ASN A 119 -33.41 16.36 15.38
C ASN A 119 -33.51 17.88 15.18
N CYS A 120 -33.33 18.40 13.96
CA CYS A 120 -33.39 19.84 13.68
C CYS A 120 -34.70 20.30 13.01
N PHE A 121 -35.70 19.43 12.88
CA PHE A 121 -37.03 19.75 12.31
C PHE A 121 -38.18 19.35 13.25
N GLU A 122 -38.05 19.63 14.54
CA GLU A 122 -39.19 19.75 15.46
C GLU A 122 -39.25 21.15 16.07
#